data_AF-A0AAN2CF78-F1
#
_entry.id   AF-A0AAN2CF78-F1
#
_cell.length_a   1.000
_cell.length_b   1.000
_cell.length_c   1.000
_cell.angle_alpha   90.00
_cell.angle_beta   90.00
_cell.angle_gamma   90.00
#
_symmetry.space_group_name_H-M   'P 1'
#
loop_
_entity.id
_entity.type
_entity.pdbx_description
1 polymer ?
#
loop_
_entity_poly.entity_id
_entity_poly.type
_entity_poly.pdbx_seq_one_letter_code
_entity_poly.pdbx_strand_id
1 'polypeptide(L)'
;MLPHASPAAAYPAELYHQRTPVRVPADFASTLRQRGITMENTIELWSIESIKQCVAGNLGVSFLPRFAVEEELKRGTLVELPFSETPLTIHALCAHHAGKAISPAMRVFMQCMQEEQEAR
;
A
#
# COMPACT_ATOMS: atom_id res chain seq x y z
N MET A 1 38.97 -13.40 -12.85
CA MET A 1 39.00 -12.91 -11.46
C MET A 1 38.52 -11.47 -11.46
N LEU A 2 37.27 -11.26 -11.08
CA LEU A 2 36.65 -9.95 -10.82
C LEU A 2 36.01 -10.03 -9.42
N PRO A 3 35.98 -8.93 -8.67
CA PRO A 3 35.72 -8.94 -7.24
C PRO A 3 34.23 -9.12 -6.92
N HIS A 4 33.98 -9.92 -5.89
CA HIS A 4 32.70 -10.12 -5.26
C HIS A 4 32.30 -8.85 -4.49
N ALA A 5 31.20 -8.20 -4.85
CA ALA A 5 30.60 -7.14 -4.05
C ALA A 5 29.12 -7.46 -3.81
N SER A 6 28.83 -7.93 -2.59
CA SER A 6 27.50 -7.88 -1.99
C SER A 6 27.30 -6.50 -1.38
N PRO A 7 26.08 -5.95 -1.44
CA PRO A 7 25.52 -5.47 -0.19
C PRO A 7 24.01 -5.75 -0.11
N ALA A 8 23.66 -6.89 0.48
CA ALA A 8 22.47 -6.92 1.32
C ALA A 8 22.75 -6.07 2.56
N ALA A 9 22.48 -4.77 2.46
CA ALA A 9 22.52 -3.88 3.60
C ALA A 9 21.48 -4.37 4.62
N ALA A 10 21.98 -5.03 5.67
CA ALA A 10 21.25 -5.31 6.88
C ALA A 10 20.89 -3.97 7.53
N TYR A 11 19.61 -3.62 7.51
CA TYR A 11 19.14 -2.51 8.33
C TYR A 11 19.19 -2.95 9.81
N PRO A 12 19.86 -2.20 10.70
CA PRO A 12 19.92 -2.55 12.11
C PRO A 12 18.54 -2.39 12.77
N ALA A 13 18.23 -3.28 13.71
CA ALA A 13 16.96 -3.33 14.46
C ALA A 13 16.66 -2.06 15.30
N GLU A 14 17.63 -1.14 15.39
CA GLU A 14 17.53 0.13 16.11
C GLU A 14 16.64 1.17 15.37
N LEU A 15 16.31 0.92 14.09
CA LEU A 15 15.41 1.76 13.30
C LEU A 15 13.91 1.51 13.55
N TYR A 16 13.52 0.49 14.32
CA TYR A 16 12.10 0.21 14.61
C TYR A 16 11.42 1.23 15.54
N HIS A 17 12.17 2.13 16.18
CA HIS A 17 11.64 3.20 17.04
C HIS A 17 11.57 4.57 16.35
N GLN A 18 12.04 4.70 15.11
CA GLN A 18 11.75 5.90 14.33
C GLN A 18 10.34 5.73 13.76
N ARG A 19 9.40 6.58 14.21
CA ARG A 19 8.09 6.76 13.59
C ARG A 19 8.29 6.83 12.06
N THR A 20 8.08 5.72 11.35
CA THR A 20 8.01 5.76 9.90
C THR A 20 6.86 6.70 9.58
N PRO A 21 7.11 7.85 8.91
CA PRO A 21 6.01 8.70 8.50
C PRO A 21 5.05 7.85 7.68
N VAL A 22 3.76 7.96 7.97
CA VAL A 22 2.72 7.27 7.19
C VAL A 22 2.98 7.62 5.72
N ARG A 23 3.34 6.60 4.93
CA ARG A 23 3.68 6.79 3.53
C ARG A 23 2.39 7.05 2.77
N VAL A 24 1.98 8.32 2.73
CA VAL A 24 1.03 8.80 1.74
C VAL A 24 1.59 8.40 0.37
N PRO A 25 0.84 7.69 -0.49
CA PRO A 25 1.30 7.38 -1.83
C PRO A 25 1.83 8.65 -2.49
N ALA A 26 3.06 8.61 -3.00
CA ALA A 26 3.72 9.80 -3.54
C ALA A 26 2.85 10.49 -4.59
N ASP A 27 2.09 9.70 -5.35
CA ASP A 27 1.16 10.15 -6.38
C ASP A 27 -0.06 10.90 -5.81
N PHE A 28 -0.54 10.56 -4.61
CA PHE A 28 -1.64 11.28 -3.96
C PHE A 28 -1.19 12.68 -3.55
N ALA A 29 -0.09 12.76 -2.78
CA ALA A 29 0.44 14.03 -2.29
C ALA A 29 0.91 14.95 -3.44
N SER A 30 1.52 14.38 -4.49
CA SER A 30 1.96 15.14 -5.66
C SER A 30 0.77 15.68 -6.47
N THR A 31 -0.27 14.89 -6.69
CA THR A 31 -1.48 15.31 -7.41
C THR A 31 -2.21 16.44 -6.68
N LEU A 32 -2.35 16.34 -5.35
CA LEU A 32 -2.95 17.43 -4.56
C LEU A 32 -2.14 18.72 -4.67
N ARG A 33 -0.80 18.64 -4.58
CA ARG A 33 0.08 19.81 -4.75
C ARG A 33 -0.03 20.42 -6.15
N GLN A 34 -0.04 19.60 -7.21
CA GLN A 34 -0.20 20.08 -8.59
C GLN A 34 -1.53 20.81 -8.80
N ARG A 35 -2.57 20.43 -8.06
CA ARG A 35 -3.89 21.08 -8.08
C ARG A 35 -4.02 22.26 -7.12
N GLY A 36 -2.96 22.63 -6.40
CA GLY A 36 -3.01 23.70 -5.41
C GLY A 36 -3.88 23.38 -4.19
N ILE A 37 -4.13 22.10 -3.90
CA ILE A 37 -4.91 21.66 -2.75
C ILE A 37 -3.98 21.49 -1.54
N THR A 38 -4.22 22.25 -0.48
CA THR A 38 -3.52 22.15 0.80
C THR A 38 -4.31 21.28 1.78
N MET A 39 -3.63 20.37 2.47
CA MET A 39 -4.22 19.57 3.56
C MET A 39 -3.85 20.20 4.89
N GLU A 40 -4.81 20.87 5.54
CA GLU A 40 -4.57 21.55 6.83
C GLU A 40 -4.82 20.64 8.03
N ASN A 41 -5.84 19.78 7.96
CA ASN A 41 -6.18 18.81 9.01
C ASN A 41 -6.09 17.39 8.46
N THR A 42 -5.06 16.66 8.88
CA THR A 42 -4.89 15.24 8.53
C THR A 42 -5.21 14.37 9.74
N ILE A 43 -6.04 13.33 9.53
CA ILE A 43 -6.32 12.30 10.53
C ILE A 43 -5.49 11.07 10.17
N GLU A 44 -4.63 10.62 11.08
CA GLU A 44 -3.83 9.41 10.90
C GLU A 44 -4.47 8.23 11.63
N LEU A 45 -4.75 7.15 10.89
CA LEU A 45 -5.38 5.94 11.39
C LEU A 45 -4.59 4.70 10.93
N TRP A 46 -4.56 3.67 11.78
CA TRP A 46 -3.75 2.47 11.56
C TRP A 46 -4.48 1.34 10.81
N SER A 47 -5.77 1.49 10.54
CA SER A 47 -6.60 0.45 9.93
C SER A 47 -7.47 1.02 8.81
N ILE A 48 -7.57 0.28 7.71
CA ILE A 48 -8.49 0.57 6.61
C ILE A 48 -9.92 0.63 7.12
N GLU A 49 -10.34 -0.25 8.02
CA GLU A 49 -11.70 -0.23 8.59
C GLU A 49 -11.97 1.06 9.35
N SER A 50 -11.03 1.53 10.17
CA SER A 50 -11.17 2.80 10.88
C SER A 50 -11.27 3.98 9.90
N ILE A 51 -10.49 3.96 8.83
CA ILE A 51 -10.56 4.98 7.77
C ILE A 51 -11.95 4.96 7.12
N LYS A 52 -12.46 3.79 6.73
CA LYS A 52 -13.80 3.65 6.12
C LYS A 52 -14.90 4.19 7.03
N GLN A 53 -14.87 3.86 8.32
CA GLN A 53 -15.85 4.35 9.30
C GLN A 53 -15.77 5.88 9.46
N CYS A 54 -14.57 6.45 9.50
CA CYS A 54 -14.41 7.90 9.59
C CYS A 54 -14.96 8.64 8.36
N VAL A 55 -14.68 8.12 7.15
CA VAL A 55 -15.20 8.71 5.90
C VAL A 55 -16.72 8.57 5.82
N ALA A 56 -17.27 7.38 6.15
CA ALA A 56 -18.71 7.15 6.18
C ALA A 56 -19.43 8.02 7.24
N GLY A 57 -18.73 8.32 8.34
CA GLY A 57 -19.16 9.28 9.38
C GLY A 57 -18.98 10.76 9.00
N ASN A 58 -18.64 11.06 7.75
CA ASN A 58 -18.46 12.41 7.22
C ASN A 58 -17.35 13.24 7.91
N LEU A 59 -16.30 12.57 8.40
CA LEU A 59 -15.15 13.24 9.05
C LEU A 59 -14.08 13.70 8.05
N GLY A 60 -14.19 13.33 6.77
CA GLY A 60 -13.25 13.74 5.73
C GLY A 60 -13.28 12.83 4.51
N VAL A 61 -12.24 12.91 3.69
CA VAL A 61 -12.02 12.08 2.50
C VAL A 61 -10.74 11.25 2.67
N SER A 62 -10.65 10.13 1.96
CA SER A 62 -9.47 9.27 1.99
C SER A 62 -9.11 8.74 0.61
N PHE A 63 -7.85 8.36 0.44
CA PHE A 63 -7.32 7.73 -0.76
C PHE A 63 -6.99 6.27 -0.44
N LEU A 64 -7.82 5.36 -0.95
CA LEU A 64 -7.75 3.93 -0.66
C LEU A 64 -7.73 3.10 -1.96
N PRO A 65 -7.09 1.91 -1.95
CA PRO A 65 -7.23 0.97 -3.06
C PRO A 65 -8.69 0.58 -3.27
N ARG A 66 -9.14 0.52 -4.51
CA ARG A 66 -10.53 0.20 -4.86
C ARG A 66 -11.02 -1.12 -4.25
N PHE A 67 -10.19 -2.16 -4.28
CA PHE A 67 -10.54 -3.48 -3.73
C PHE A 67 -10.86 -3.45 -2.24
N ALA A 68 -10.35 -2.46 -1.49
CA ALA A 68 -10.56 -2.33 -0.05
C ALA A 68 -11.91 -1.70 0.32
N VAL A 69 -12.61 -1.10 -0.66
CA VAL A 69 -13.87 -0.36 -0.47
C VAL A 69 -14.98 -0.84 -1.40
N GLU A 70 -14.82 -1.98 -2.08
CA GLU A 70 -15.78 -2.48 -3.06
C GLU A 70 -17.18 -2.66 -2.48
N GLU A 71 -17.28 -3.16 -1.25
CA GLU A 71 -18.57 -3.39 -0.61
C GLU A 71 -19.27 -2.07 -0.26
N GLU A 72 -18.53 -1.08 0.24
CA GLU A 72 -19.06 0.24 0.56
C GLU A 72 -19.50 1.00 -0.69
N LEU A 73 -18.78 0.85 -1.80
CA LEU A 73 -19.18 1.39 -3.10
C LEU A 73 -20.45 0.71 -3.61
N LYS A 74 -20.53 -0.63 -3.53
CA LYS A 74 -21.73 -1.40 -3.93
C LYS A 74 -22.95 -1.02 -3.08
N ARG A 75 -22.76 -0.78 -1.79
CA ARG A 75 -23.82 -0.39 -0.84
C ARG A 75 -24.15 1.10 -0.88
N GLY A 76 -23.34 1.93 -1.53
CA GLY A 76 -23.49 3.38 -1.56
C GLY A 76 -23.20 4.08 -0.23
N THR A 77 -22.53 3.40 0.72
CA THR A 77 -22.11 4.02 1.98
C THR A 77 -20.86 4.87 1.83
N LEU A 78 -20.08 4.61 0.78
CA LEU A 78 -18.99 5.47 0.32
C LEU A 78 -19.20 5.77 -1.17
N VAL A 79 -18.69 6.92 -1.62
CA VAL A 79 -18.68 7.30 -3.03
C VAL A 79 -17.25 7.54 -3.48
N GLU A 80 -16.95 7.14 -4.72
CA GLU A 80 -15.65 7.37 -5.33
C GLU A 80 -15.59 8.80 -5.88
N LEU A 81 -14.48 9.50 -5.62
CA LEU A 81 -14.24 10.84 -6.15
C LEU A 81 -13.29 10.76 -7.34
N PRO A 82 -13.58 11.45 -8.47
CA PRO A 82 -12.65 11.53 -9.59
C PRO A 82 -11.32 12.13 -9.14
N PHE A 83 -10.25 11.32 -9.18
CA PHE A 83 -8.95 11.76 -8.68
C PHE A 83 -7.88 11.84 -9.77
N SER A 84 -7.78 10.88 -10.67
CA SER A 84 -6.78 10.86 -11.74
C SER A 84 -7.40 10.29 -13.01
N GLU A 85 -6.99 10.80 -14.18
CA GLU A 85 -7.43 10.25 -15.47
C GLU A 85 -6.84 8.85 -15.69
N THR A 86 -5.63 8.61 -15.19
CA THR A 86 -4.99 7.30 -15.20
C THR A 86 -5.13 6.62 -13.83
N PRO A 87 -5.68 5.40 -13.76
CA PRO A 87 -5.70 4.62 -12.52
C PRO A 87 -4.29 4.43 -11.97
N LEU A 88 -4.14 4.61 -10.66
CA LEU A 88 -2.89 4.32 -9.96
C LEU A 88 -2.88 2.83 -9.59
N THR A 89 -1.87 2.11 -10.07
CA THR A 89 -1.74 0.67 -9.85
C THR A 89 -0.87 0.37 -8.64
N ILE A 90 -1.35 -0.53 -7.78
CA ILE A 90 -0.60 -1.07 -6.66
C ILE A 90 -0.31 -2.53 -6.96
N HIS A 91 0.96 -2.93 -6.87
CA HIS A 91 1.39 -4.31 -7.08
C HIS A 91 1.62 -5.01 -5.74
N ALA A 92 1.02 -6.18 -5.57
CA ALA A 92 1.36 -7.08 -4.48
C ALA A 92 2.68 -7.78 -4.79
N LEU A 93 3.59 -7.85 -3.81
CA LEU A 93 4.88 -8.51 -3.95
C LEU A 93 4.94 -9.71 -3.00
N CYS A 94 5.33 -10.87 -3.53
CA CYS A 94 5.69 -12.03 -2.72
C CYS A 94 7.19 -11.97 -2.42
N ALA A 95 7.56 -11.73 -1.16
CA ALA A 95 8.95 -11.61 -0.74
C ALA A 95 9.31 -12.64 0.32
N HIS A 96 10.54 -13.17 0.25
CA HIS A 96 11.11 -14.02 1.28
C HIS A 96 12.54 -13.60 1.59
N HIS A 97 13.02 -13.93 2.80
CA HIS A 97 14.38 -13.63 3.19
C HIS A 97 15.37 -14.51 2.42
N ALA A 98 16.35 -13.91 1.74
CA ALA A 98 17.30 -14.62 0.87
C ALA A 98 18.14 -15.66 1.62
N GLY A 99 18.46 -15.41 2.90
CA GLY A 99 19.22 -16.33 3.74
C GLY A 99 18.39 -17.41 4.46
N LYS A 100 17.08 -17.49 4.24
CA LYS A 100 16.24 -18.52 4.86
C LYS A 100 15.84 -19.58 3.83
N ALA A 101 15.87 -20.85 4.25
CA ALA A 101 15.45 -21.95 3.42
C ALA A 101 13.95 -21.83 3.07
N ILE A 102 13.61 -22.14 1.81
CA ILE A 102 12.24 -22.20 1.32
C ILE A 102 11.69 -23.60 1.60
N SER A 103 10.65 -23.70 2.42
CA SER A 103 10.00 -24.98 2.69
C SER A 103 9.19 -25.46 1.48
N PRO A 104 8.86 -26.76 1.38
CA PRO A 104 7.97 -27.26 0.33
C PRO A 104 6.62 -26.51 0.30
N ALA A 105 6.02 -26.23 1.45
CA ALA A 105 4.78 -25.46 1.54
C ALA A 105 4.94 -24.01 1.03
N MET A 106 6.06 -23.35 1.33
CA MET A 106 6.35 -22.01 0.81
C MET A 106 6.50 -22.02 -0.72
N ARG A 107 7.13 -23.05 -1.28
CA ARG A 107 7.28 -23.19 -2.74
C ARG A 107 5.93 -23.30 -3.44
N VAL A 108 5.05 -24.15 -2.92
CA VAL A 108 3.68 -24.30 -3.43
C VAL A 108 2.93 -22.97 -3.32
N PHE A 109 3.00 -22.30 -2.18
CA PHE A 109 2.39 -20.98 -2.01
C PHE A 109 2.91 -19.95 -3.02
N MET A 110 4.23 -19.84 -3.20
CA MET A 110 4.84 -18.93 -4.17
C MET A 110 4.38 -19.22 -5.59
N GLN A 111 4.27 -20.49 -5.98
CA GLN A 111 3.76 -20.89 -7.28
C GLN A 111 2.29 -20.46 -7.47
N CYS A 112 1.42 -20.75 -6.50
CA CYS A 112 0.02 -20.31 -6.56
C CYS A 112 -0.09 -18.78 -6.70
N MET A 113 0.76 -18.03 -5.98
CA MET A 113 0.78 -16.56 -6.07
C MET A 113 1.25 -16.06 -7.45
N GLN A 114 2.12 -16.80 -8.15
CA GLN A 114 2.57 -16.44 -9.50
C GLN A 114 1.47 -16.69 -10.54
N GLU A 115 0.80 -17.85 -10.47
CA GLU A 115 -0.31 -18.20 -11.37
C GLU A 115 -1.47 -17.19 -11.29
N GLU A 116 -1.80 -16.74 -10.07
CA GLU A 116 -2.82 -15.72 -9.83
C GLU A 116 -2.42 -14.32 -10.33
N GLN A 117 -1.12 -14.02 -10.42
CA GLN A 117 -0.63 -12.76 -10.99
C GLN A 117 -0.67 -12.77 -12.53
N GLU A 118 -0.45 -13.92 -13.16
CA GLU A 118 -0.52 -14.08 -14.63
C GLU A 118 -1.96 -14.11 -15.16
N ALA A 119 -2.92 -14.50 -14.32
CA ALA A 119 -4.34 -14.57 -14.67
C ALA A 119 -5.08 -13.21 -14.61
N ARG A 120 -4.44 -12.14 -14.10
CA ARG A 120 -5.00 -10.79 -13.97
C ARG A 120 -4.49 -9.83 -15.04
#